data_AF-A0A940C4G0-F1
#
_entry.id   AF-A0A940C4G0-F1
#
_cell.length_a   1.000
_cell.length_b   1.000
_cell.length_c   1.000
_cell.angle_alpha   90.00
_cell.angle_beta   90.00
_cell.angle_gamma   90.00
#
_symmetry.space_group_name_H-M   'P 1'
#
loop_
_entity.id
_entity.type
_entity.pdbx_description
1 polymer ?
#
loop_
_entity_poly.entity_id
_entity_poly.type
_entity_poly.pdbx_seq_one_letter_code
_entity_poly.pdbx_strand_id
1 'polypeptide(L)'
;IAACMASEMTKPGYMNINQDHNIFVLTPEHSVGSQLIFRENTAPMIEGKSVLILMASVSTGYTAKAAVQTIAYYGGRTVGIASIFATVDEVVGQPVCSLFNPTDLPDYQTHDAVDCPWCRAGVRLDALVNSFGYSRL
;
A
#
# COMPACT_ATOMS: atom_id res chain seq x y z
N ILE A 1 9.39 -5.87 5.44
CA ILE A 1 7.96 -6.32 5.45
C ILE A 1 7.70 -7.29 4.31
N ALA A 2 7.79 -6.86 3.04
CA ALA A 2 7.44 -7.70 1.90
C ALA A 2 8.22 -9.03 1.81
N ALA A 3 9.55 -9.01 1.98
CA ALA A 3 10.34 -10.23 1.98
C ALA A 3 9.98 -11.19 3.13
N CYS A 4 9.68 -10.66 4.32
CA CYS A 4 9.25 -11.48 5.46
C CYS A 4 7.87 -12.08 5.20
N MET A 5 6.91 -11.29 4.70
CA MET A 5 5.57 -11.77 4.36
C MET A 5 5.64 -12.86 3.28
N ALA A 6 6.44 -12.65 2.23
CA ALA A 6 6.68 -13.65 1.19
C ALA A 6 7.29 -14.92 1.79
N SER A 7 8.26 -14.81 2.69
CA SER A 7 8.85 -15.96 3.38
C SER A 7 7.85 -16.71 4.26
N GLU A 8 6.91 -16.04 4.93
CA GLU A 8 5.85 -16.71 5.68
C GLU A 8 4.86 -17.40 4.73
N MET A 9 4.53 -16.74 3.62
CA MET A 9 3.63 -17.26 2.60
C MET A 9 4.23 -18.40 1.75
N THR A 10 5.51 -18.74 1.88
CA THR A 10 6.11 -19.92 1.23
C THR A 10 6.35 -21.09 2.19
N LYS A 11 6.14 -20.92 3.50
CA LYS A 11 6.37 -21.99 4.47
C LYS A 11 5.42 -23.18 4.23
N PRO A 12 5.90 -24.42 4.23
CA PRO A 12 5.04 -25.59 4.02
C PRO A 12 4.02 -25.70 5.16
N GLY A 13 2.76 -25.95 4.80
CA GLY A 13 1.68 -26.10 5.77
C GLY A 13 0.34 -26.35 5.07
N TYR A 14 -0.56 -27.06 5.75
CA TYR A 14 -1.86 -27.49 5.20
C TYR A 14 -2.75 -26.34 4.67
N MET A 15 -2.52 -25.10 5.10
CA MET A 15 -3.27 -23.92 4.69
C MET A 15 -2.55 -23.07 3.62
N ASN A 16 -1.33 -23.45 3.21
CA ASN A 16 -0.54 -22.62 2.30
C ASN A 16 -0.80 -22.96 0.83
N ILE A 17 -1.49 -22.05 0.14
CA ILE A 17 -1.80 -22.16 -1.29
C ILE A 17 -0.62 -21.91 -2.22
N ASN A 18 0.51 -21.39 -1.72
CA ASN A 18 1.70 -21.07 -2.51
C ASN A 18 2.81 -22.12 -2.37
N GLN A 19 2.51 -23.27 -1.75
CA GLN A 19 3.46 -24.37 -1.73
C GLN A 19 3.84 -24.73 -3.19
N ASP A 20 5.14 -24.87 -3.45
CA ASP A 20 5.72 -25.13 -4.77
C ASP A 20 5.47 -24.04 -5.85
N HIS A 21 5.02 -22.85 -5.45
CA HIS A 21 4.85 -21.70 -6.34
C HIS A 21 5.88 -20.60 -6.06
N ASN A 22 6.34 -19.94 -7.12
CA ASN A 22 7.20 -18.77 -7.00
C ASN A 22 6.39 -17.55 -6.52
N ILE A 23 6.87 -16.87 -5.49
CA ILE A 23 6.35 -15.56 -5.06
C ILE A 23 7.28 -14.47 -5.59
N PHE A 24 6.73 -13.51 -6.32
CA PHE A 24 7.44 -12.33 -6.78
C PHE A 24 7.20 -11.17 -5.82
N VAL A 25 8.29 -10.51 -5.40
CA VAL A 25 8.21 -9.26 -4.63
C VAL A 25 8.60 -8.12 -5.56
N LEU A 26 7.65 -7.25 -5.88
CA LEU A 26 7.82 -6.17 -6.83
C LEU A 26 7.56 -4.82 -6.16
N THR A 27 8.36 -3.83 -6.52
CA THR A 27 8.14 -2.43 -6.16
C THR A 27 7.80 -1.67 -7.44
N PRO A 28 6.65 -1.00 -7.54
CA PRO A 28 6.33 -0.18 -8.70
C PRO A 28 7.22 1.06 -8.76
N GLU A 29 7.44 1.57 -9.97
CA GLU A 29 8.07 2.87 -10.20
C GLU A 29 7.01 3.98 -10.19
N HIS A 30 7.40 5.15 -9.70
CA HIS A 30 6.57 6.35 -9.77
C HIS A 30 6.93 7.14 -11.01
N SER A 31 5.95 7.34 -11.89
CA SER A 31 6.08 8.24 -13.04
C SER A 31 5.92 9.71 -12.64
N VAL A 32 6.29 10.60 -13.56
CA VAL A 32 5.91 12.02 -13.49
C VAL A 32 4.39 12.11 -13.45
N GLY A 33 3.83 12.63 -12.37
CA GLY A 33 2.38 12.65 -12.11
C GLY A 33 1.87 11.56 -11.16
N SER A 34 2.76 10.91 -10.40
CA SER A 34 2.42 9.99 -9.30
C SER A 34 1.68 8.70 -9.72
N GLN A 35 1.73 8.35 -11.02
CA GLN A 35 1.24 7.06 -11.51
C GLN A 35 2.22 5.92 -11.16
N LEU A 36 1.68 4.75 -10.88
CA LEU A 36 2.45 3.53 -10.61
C LEU A 36 2.66 2.75 -11.90
N ILE A 37 3.91 2.40 -12.20
CA ILE A 37 4.32 1.71 -13.43
C ILE A 37 5.17 0.49 -13.09
N PHE A 38 4.97 -0.60 -13.85
CA PHE A 38 5.87 -1.74 -13.90
C PHE A 38 6.55 -1.81 -15.27
N ARG A 39 7.84 -2.14 -15.29
CA ARG A 39 8.60 -2.31 -16.53
C ARG A 39 8.17 -3.58 -17.26
N GLU A 40 8.46 -3.63 -18.56
CA GLU A 40 8.14 -4.76 -19.43
C GLU A 40 8.70 -6.10 -18.91
N ASN A 41 9.86 -6.09 -18.23
CA ASN A 41 10.48 -7.29 -17.69
C ASN A 41 9.84 -7.78 -16.38
N THR A 42 9.00 -6.96 -15.72
CA THR A 42 8.27 -7.33 -14.49
C THR A 42 6.77 -7.51 -14.74
N ALA A 43 6.21 -7.01 -15.84
CA ALA A 43 4.81 -7.21 -16.20
C ALA A 43 4.36 -8.70 -16.22
N PRO A 44 5.14 -9.67 -16.75
CA PRO A 44 4.78 -11.09 -16.72
C PRO A 44 4.70 -11.69 -15.31
N MET A 45 5.27 -11.02 -14.30
CA MET A 45 5.18 -11.44 -12.90
C MET A 45 3.85 -11.04 -12.24
N ILE A 46 3.03 -10.23 -12.93
CA ILE A 46 1.72 -9.73 -12.48
C ILE A 46 0.59 -10.38 -13.29
N GLU A 47 0.77 -10.53 -14.60
CA GLU A 47 -0.25 -11.04 -15.51
C GLU A 47 -0.80 -12.41 -15.07
N GLY A 48 -2.12 -12.50 -14.92
CA GLY A 48 -2.80 -13.73 -14.48
C GLY A 48 -2.53 -14.17 -13.05
N LYS A 49 -1.83 -13.35 -12.24
CA LYS A 49 -1.50 -13.67 -10.84
C LYS A 49 -2.49 -13.05 -9.87
N SER A 50 -2.63 -13.71 -8.71
CA SER A 50 -3.31 -13.14 -7.54
C SER A 50 -2.29 -12.29 -6.77
N VAL A 51 -2.57 -11.00 -6.62
CA VAL A 51 -1.62 -10.01 -6.10
C VAL A 51 -2.10 -9.45 -4.77
N LEU A 52 -1.25 -9.55 -3.75
CA LEU A 52 -1.44 -8.89 -2.45
C LEU A 52 -0.67 -7.56 -2.44
N ILE A 53 -1.35 -6.46 -2.15
CA ILE A 53 -0.71 -5.15 -2.06
C ILE A 53 -0.20 -4.94 -0.64
N LEU A 54 1.07 -4.54 -0.50
CA LEU A 54 1.68 -4.26 0.80
C LEU A 54 2.01 -2.77 0.93
N MET A 55 1.54 -2.14 2.01
CA MET A 55 1.72 -0.70 2.24
C MET A 55 2.14 -0.40 3.67
N ALA A 56 2.97 0.63 3.88
CA ALA A 56 3.28 1.08 5.23
C ALA A 56 2.04 1.67 5.92
N SER A 57 1.36 2.59 5.23
CA SER A 57 0.12 3.20 5.73
C SER A 57 -0.91 3.41 4.62
N VAL A 58 -2.18 3.21 4.96
CA VAL A 58 -3.35 3.52 4.12
C VAL A 58 -4.20 4.57 4.83
N SER A 59 -4.07 5.84 4.45
CA SER A 59 -4.88 6.92 5.00
C SER A 59 -6.17 7.10 4.16
N THR A 60 -6.17 8.04 3.22
CA THR A 60 -7.31 8.30 2.31
C THR A 60 -7.52 7.21 1.26
N GLY A 61 -6.60 6.26 1.12
CA GLY A 61 -6.69 5.17 0.16
C GLY A 61 -6.37 5.54 -1.30
N TYR A 62 -5.98 6.79 -1.62
CA TYR A 62 -5.68 7.20 -3.00
C TYR A 62 -4.57 6.35 -3.64
N THR A 63 -3.44 6.17 -2.94
CA THR A 63 -2.32 5.35 -3.43
C THR A 63 -2.71 3.87 -3.55
N ALA A 64 -3.49 3.36 -2.60
CA ALA A 64 -4.02 1.99 -2.64
C ALA A 64 -4.94 1.78 -3.85
N LYS A 65 -5.83 2.72 -4.13
CA LYS A 65 -6.71 2.73 -5.31
C LYS A 65 -5.89 2.72 -6.60
N ALA A 66 -4.87 3.57 -6.70
CA ALA A 66 -3.97 3.58 -7.85
C ALA A 66 -3.27 2.22 -8.02
N ALA A 67 -2.80 1.61 -6.94
CA ALA A 67 -2.16 0.30 -7.00
C ALA A 67 -3.12 -0.81 -7.48
N VAL A 68 -4.37 -0.82 -7.00
CA VAL A 68 -5.41 -1.76 -7.49
C VAL A 68 -5.65 -1.58 -8.98
N GLN A 69 -5.78 -0.34 -9.45
CA GLN A 69 -5.98 -0.03 -10.88
C GLN A 69 -4.77 -0.42 -11.73
N THR A 70 -3.56 -0.17 -11.26
CA THR A 70 -2.33 -0.57 -11.95
C THR A 70 -2.22 -2.07 -12.06
N ILE A 71 -2.51 -2.83 -11.01
CA ILE A 71 -2.49 -4.31 -11.07
C ILE A 71 -3.49 -4.82 -12.10
N ALA A 72 -4.71 -4.27 -12.12
CA ALA A 72 -5.72 -4.63 -13.10
C ALA A 72 -5.27 -4.29 -14.54
N TYR A 73 -4.61 -3.14 -14.74
CA TYR A 73 -4.05 -2.74 -16.03
C TYR A 73 -3.02 -3.74 -16.58
N TYR A 74 -2.16 -4.31 -15.72
CA TYR A 74 -1.21 -5.36 -16.09
C TYR A 74 -1.81 -6.78 -16.08
N GLY A 75 -3.14 -6.91 -16.02
CA GLY A 75 -3.84 -8.21 -16.09
C GLY A 75 -3.73 -9.07 -14.83
N GLY A 76 -3.31 -8.49 -13.70
CA GLY A 76 -3.32 -9.15 -12.39
C GLY A 76 -4.65 -9.01 -11.66
N ARG A 77 -4.87 -9.84 -10.64
CA ARG A 77 -6.06 -9.77 -9.78
C ARG A 77 -5.66 -9.44 -8.36
N THR A 78 -6.02 -8.25 -7.87
CA THR A 78 -5.85 -7.91 -6.45
C THR A 78 -6.73 -8.81 -5.59
N VAL A 79 -6.17 -9.34 -4.50
CA VAL A 79 -6.89 -10.17 -3.52
C VAL A 79 -7.05 -9.53 -2.15
N GLY A 80 -6.40 -8.39 -1.93
CA GLY A 80 -6.46 -7.65 -0.69
C GLY A 80 -5.29 -6.68 -0.54
N ILE A 81 -5.36 -5.89 0.51
CA ILE A 81 -4.35 -4.90 0.87
C ILE A 81 -3.94 -5.19 2.31
N ALA A 82 -2.65 -5.36 2.57
CA ALA A 82 -2.12 -5.46 3.92
C ALA A 82 -1.28 -4.23 4.24
N SER A 83 -1.50 -3.65 5.42
CA SER A 83 -0.81 -2.46 5.87
C SER A 83 -0.35 -2.52 7.32
N ILE A 84 0.63 -1.70 7.70
CA ILE A 84 0.95 -1.53 9.13
C ILE A 84 -0.13 -0.69 9.79
N PHE A 85 -0.50 0.44 9.19
CA PHE A 85 -1.52 1.33 9.72
C PHE A 85 -2.58 1.64 8.65
N ALA A 86 -3.86 1.58 9.00
CA ALA A 86 -4.92 2.03 8.09
C ALA A 86 -6.00 2.81 8.82
N THR A 87 -6.56 3.82 8.15
CA THR A 87 -7.76 4.54 8.60
C THR A 87 -9.04 4.09 7.88
N VAL A 88 -8.92 3.14 6.96
CA VAL A 88 -10.01 2.60 6.14
C VAL A 88 -9.89 1.08 6.07
N ASP A 89 -11.02 0.39 6.07
CA ASP A 89 -11.08 -1.09 6.06
C ASP A 89 -11.29 -1.67 4.65
N GLU A 90 -11.62 -0.83 3.65
CA GLU A 90 -11.85 -1.26 2.28
C GLU A 90 -11.39 -0.17 1.28
N VAL A 91 -10.77 -0.59 0.18
CA VAL A 91 -10.42 0.28 -0.95
C VAL A 91 -10.81 -0.41 -2.26
N VAL A 92 -11.75 0.17 -3.02
CA VAL A 92 -12.20 -0.35 -4.33
C VAL A 92 -12.68 -1.80 -4.24
N GLY A 93 -13.48 -2.13 -3.22
CA GLY A 93 -13.97 -3.51 -3.00
C GLY A 93 -12.90 -4.49 -2.51
N GLN A 94 -11.66 -4.04 -2.25
CA GLN A 94 -10.60 -4.86 -1.68
C GLN A 94 -10.48 -4.63 -0.18
N PRO A 95 -10.49 -5.69 0.65
CA PRO A 95 -10.33 -5.55 2.08
C PRO A 95 -8.93 -5.04 2.43
N VAL A 96 -8.86 -4.17 3.43
CA VAL A 96 -7.62 -3.65 4.02
C VAL A 96 -7.42 -4.30 5.39
N CYS A 97 -6.39 -5.12 5.52
CA CYS A 97 -5.95 -5.67 6.79
C CYS A 97 -4.82 -4.82 7.35
N SER A 98 -5.01 -4.17 8.49
CA SER A 98 -3.96 -3.40 9.17
C SER A 98 -3.56 -4.00 10.52
N LEU A 99 -2.31 -3.74 10.94
CA LEU A 99 -1.87 -4.07 12.31
C LEU A 99 -2.33 -3.03 13.33
N PHE A 100 -2.39 -1.78 12.92
CA PHE A 100 -2.82 -0.64 13.72
C PHE A 100 -3.89 0.18 12.98
N ASN A 101 -4.70 0.87 13.75
CA ASN A 101 -5.72 1.80 13.28
C ASN A 101 -5.81 3.02 14.22
N PRO A 102 -6.67 4.02 13.96
CA PRO A 102 -6.78 5.20 14.82
C PRO A 102 -7.09 4.93 16.30
N THR A 103 -7.67 3.77 16.65
CA THR A 103 -7.89 3.40 18.07
C THR A 103 -6.59 3.09 18.80
N ASP A 104 -5.53 2.70 18.09
CA ASP A 104 -4.20 2.43 18.65
C ASP A 104 -3.35 3.71 18.78
N LEU A 105 -3.72 4.78 18.06
CA LEU A 105 -3.02 6.07 18.03
C LEU A 105 -4.01 7.21 18.35
N PRO A 106 -4.26 7.47 19.64
CA PRO A 106 -5.09 8.59 20.08
C PRO A 106 -4.58 9.90 19.45
N ASP A 107 -5.52 10.77 19.06
CA ASP A 107 -5.26 12.07 18.43
C ASP A 107 -4.69 12.03 17.00
N TYR A 108 -4.53 10.86 16.38
CA TYR A 108 -4.17 10.78 14.96
C TYR A 108 -5.24 11.41 14.08
N GLN A 109 -4.84 12.36 13.23
CA GLN A 109 -5.72 13.01 12.28
C GLN A 109 -5.18 12.87 10.85
N THR A 110 -6.08 12.58 9.92
CA THR A 110 -5.84 12.62 8.47
C THR A 110 -6.87 13.54 7.87
N HIS A 111 -6.43 14.44 6.99
CA HIS A 111 -7.28 15.36 6.26
C HIS A 111 -6.96 15.26 4.77
N ASP A 112 -7.95 15.50 3.92
CA ASP A 112 -7.68 15.78 2.52
C ASP A 112 -6.88 17.09 2.40
N ALA A 113 -6.01 17.19 1.40
CA ALA A 113 -5.19 18.38 1.19
C ALA A 113 -6.04 19.65 1.02
N VAL A 114 -7.23 19.53 0.42
CA VAL A 114 -8.16 20.64 0.21
C VAL A 114 -8.89 21.03 1.50
N ASP A 115 -9.09 20.07 2.41
CA ASP A 115 -9.90 20.24 3.61
C ASP A 115 -9.10 20.33 4.91
N CYS A 116 -7.78 20.47 4.83
CA CYS A 116 -6.92 20.56 6.00
C CYS A 116 -7.20 21.82 6.86
N PRO A 117 -7.63 21.67 8.12
CA PRO A 117 -8.00 22.79 8.99
C PRO A 117 -6.80 23.68 9.33
N TRP A 118 -5.61 23.09 9.48
CA TRP A 118 -4.38 23.83 9.76
C TRP A 118 -3.90 24.65 8.57
N CYS A 119 -4.07 24.13 7.34
CA CYS A 119 -3.80 24.89 6.12
C CYS A 119 -4.73 26.11 6.03
N ARG A 120 -6.03 25.95 6.30
CA ARG A 120 -6.99 27.07 6.32
C ARG A 120 -6.67 28.10 7.41
N ALA A 121 -6.14 27.65 8.54
CA ALA A 121 -5.70 28.51 9.64
C ALA A 121 -4.33 29.17 9.42
N GLY A 122 -3.64 28.88 8.30
CA GLY A 122 -2.32 29.44 7.99
C GLY A 122 -1.19 28.90 8.87
N VAL A 123 -1.41 27.78 9.56
CA VAL A 123 -0.38 27.12 10.38
C VAL A 123 0.65 26.51 9.44
N ARG A 124 1.92 26.87 9.63
CA ARG A 124 3.03 26.34 8.83
C ARG A 124 3.36 24.92 9.28
N LEU A 125 3.78 24.09 8.32
CA LEU A 125 4.37 22.79 8.61
C LEU A 125 5.69 22.99 9.38
N ASP A 126 5.86 22.21 10.43
CA ASP A 126 7.06 22.19 11.28
C ASP A 126 7.98 21.00 10.95
N ALA A 127 7.42 19.95 10.37
CA ALA A 127 8.16 18.78 9.93
C ALA A 127 7.51 18.04 8.75
N LEU A 128 8.32 17.24 8.08
CA LEU A 128 7.93 16.27 7.06
C LEU A 128 8.49 14.91 7.42
N VAL A 129 7.67 13.86 7.31
CA VAL A 129 8.10 12.47 7.45
C VAL A 129 7.82 11.71 6.16
N ASN A 130 8.84 11.08 5.59
CA ASN A 130 8.70 10.22 4.42
C ASN A 130 9.63 9.00 4.52
N SER A 131 9.82 8.26 3.42
CA SER A 131 10.68 7.08 3.35
C SER A 131 12.16 7.37 3.65
N PHE A 132 12.60 8.63 3.61
CA PHE A 132 13.95 9.07 3.95
C PHE A 132 14.08 9.53 5.41
N GLY A 133 12.99 9.54 6.17
CA GLY A 133 12.96 9.85 7.59
C GLY A 133 12.24 11.15 7.92
N TYR A 134 12.53 11.67 9.11
CA TYR A 134 11.99 12.92 9.66
C TYR A 134 12.88 14.10 9.27
N SER A 135 12.25 15.18 8.81
CA SER A 135 12.90 16.45 8.47
C SER A 135 12.15 17.60 9.13
N ARG A 136 12.86 18.49 9.82
CA ARG A 136 12.30 19.71 10.38
C ARG A 136 12.36 20.82 9.33
N LEU A 137 11.30 21.62 9.23
CA LEU A 137 11.14 22.74 8.28
C LEU A 137 11.45 24.09 8.92
#